data_AF-A0A0D3IQX9-F1
#
_entry.id   AF-A0A0D3IQX9-F1
#
_cell.length_a   1.000
_cell.length_b   1.000
_cell.length_c   1.000
_cell.angle_alpha   90.00
_cell.angle_beta   90.00
_cell.angle_gamma   90.00
#
_symmetry.space_group_name_H-M   'P 1'
#
loop_
_entity.id
_entity.type
_entity.pdbx_description
1 polymer ?
#
loop_
_entity_poly.entity_id
_entity_poly.type
_entity_poly.pdbx_seq_one_letter_code
_entity_poly.pdbx_strand_id
1 'polypeptide(L)'
;MVWTPEEDAKLLRMVAQYGPSSWSQIAQHLPGRVGKQCRERWHNHLSPEVKTENFTEEEGGPSPPFPFDRLILQAVAEHGTKWALIVKLIPGRTDNAIKNRWNSATRK
;
A
#
# COMPACT_ATOMS: atom_id res chain seq x y z
N MET A 1 7.27 -6.84 -9.43
CA MET A 1 7.99 -5.86 -10.28
C MET A 1 8.42 -4.73 -9.37
N VAL A 2 9.73 -4.52 -9.23
CA VAL A 2 10.29 -3.46 -8.37
C VAL A 2 10.07 -2.12 -9.07
N TRP A 3 9.62 -1.10 -8.34
CA TRP A 3 9.55 0.29 -8.82
C TRP A 3 10.85 0.98 -8.44
N THR A 4 11.45 1.71 -9.36
CA THR A 4 12.63 2.51 -9.04
C THR A 4 12.24 3.89 -8.50
N PRO A 5 13.11 4.55 -7.73
CA PRO A 5 12.87 5.92 -7.25
C PRO A 5 12.60 6.91 -8.39
N GLU A 6 13.23 6.71 -9.55
CA GLU A 6 13.03 7.55 -10.74
C GLU A 6 11.63 7.36 -11.33
N GLU A 7 11.15 6.11 -11.40
CA GLU A 7 9.79 5.81 -11.84
C GLU A 7 8.75 6.37 -10.87
N ASP A 8 8.99 6.26 -9.56
CA ASP A 8 8.11 6.85 -8.53
C ASP A 8 8.08 8.37 -8.63
N ALA A 9 9.23 9.03 -8.75
CA ALA A 9 9.29 10.48 -8.92
C ALA A 9 8.55 10.94 -10.19
N LYS A 10 8.66 10.18 -11.28
CA LYS A 10 7.94 10.46 -12.51
C LYS A 10 6.44 10.24 -12.35
N LEU A 11 6.02 9.16 -11.70
CA LEU A 11 4.63 8.88 -11.37
C LEU A 11 4.02 9.99 -10.51
N LEU A 12 4.71 10.43 -9.45
CA LEU A 12 4.30 11.54 -8.59
C LEU A 12 4.10 12.83 -9.39
N ARG A 13 5.06 13.19 -10.26
CA ARG A 13 4.94 14.37 -11.13
C ARG A 13 3.74 14.30 -12.06
N MET A 14 3.54 13.15 -12.71
CA MET A 14 2.42 12.98 -13.64
C MET A 14 1.07 12.98 -12.92
N VAL A 15 0.98 12.39 -11.72
CA VAL A 15 -0.24 12.45 -10.90
C VAL A 15 -0.50 13.86 -10.40
N ALA A 16 0.53 14.62 -10.03
CA ALA A 16 0.38 16.04 -9.67
C ALA A 16 -0.11 16.89 -10.86
N GLN A 17 0.28 16.52 -12.09
CA GLN A 17 -0.09 17.25 -13.31
C GLN A 17 -1.50 16.88 -13.83
N TYR A 18 -1.83 15.58 -13.88
CA TYR A 18 -3.06 15.08 -14.50
C TYR A 18 -4.13 14.60 -13.51
N GLY A 19 -3.79 14.49 -12.22
CA GLY A 19 -4.63 13.92 -11.18
C GLY A 19 -4.61 12.37 -11.11
N PRO A 20 -5.01 11.78 -9.97
CA PRO A 20 -5.02 10.32 -9.74
C PRO A 20 -6.22 9.60 -10.41
N SER A 21 -6.60 10.04 -11.60
CA SER A 21 -7.69 9.45 -12.40
C SER A 21 -7.22 9.03 -13.79
N SER A 22 -6.23 9.73 -14.34
CA SER A 22 -5.81 9.61 -15.75
C SER A 22 -4.65 8.62 -15.93
N TRP A 23 -4.77 7.42 -15.33
CA TRP A 23 -3.68 6.43 -15.28
C TRP A 23 -3.17 5.97 -16.65
N SER A 24 -4.06 5.85 -17.64
CA SER A 24 -3.70 5.48 -19.01
C SER A 24 -2.83 6.54 -19.68
N GLN A 25 -3.06 7.82 -19.38
CA GLN A 25 -2.23 8.92 -19.88
C GLN A 25 -0.90 8.99 -19.14
N ILE A 26 -0.92 8.82 -17.80
CA ILE A 26 0.29 8.78 -16.98
C ILE A 26 1.23 7.66 -17.43
N ALA A 27 0.71 6.48 -17.76
CA ALA A 27 1.49 5.34 -18.23
C ALA A 27 2.23 5.61 -19.56
N GLN A 28 1.73 6.51 -20.41
CA GLN A 28 2.44 6.89 -21.65
C GLN A 28 3.79 7.57 -21.36
N HIS A 29 3.94 8.18 -20.20
CA HIS A 29 5.19 8.81 -19.75
C HIS A 29 6.13 7.83 -19.02
N LEU A 30 5.67 6.62 -18.69
CA LEU A 30 6.43 5.58 -18.01
C LEU A 30 6.61 4.37 -18.95
N PRO A 31 7.66 4.36 -19.79
CA PRO A 31 7.90 3.25 -20.71
C PRO A 31 8.07 1.93 -19.93
N GLY A 32 7.35 0.89 -20.36
CA GLY A 32 7.36 -0.41 -19.68
C GLY A 32 6.38 -0.54 -18.51
N ARG A 33 5.62 0.51 -18.18
CA ARG A 33 4.54 0.46 -17.18
C ARG A 33 3.18 0.69 -17.82
N VAL A 34 2.17 -0.03 -17.34
CA VAL A 34 0.77 0.16 -17.76
C VAL A 34 -0.02 0.93 -16.71
N GLY A 35 -1.13 1.56 -17.12
CA GLY A 35 -1.95 2.39 -16.23
C GLY A 35 -2.40 1.67 -14.96
N LYS A 36 -2.72 0.38 -15.05
CA LYS A 36 -3.05 -0.46 -13.89
C LYS A 36 -1.92 -0.46 -12.84
N GLN A 37 -0.66 -0.60 -13.27
CA GLN A 37 0.48 -0.61 -12.37
C GLN A 37 0.70 0.76 -11.73
N CYS A 38 0.53 1.83 -12.49
CA CYS A 38 0.63 3.21 -12.00
C CYS A 38 -0.41 3.47 -10.90
N ARG A 39 -1.67 3.07 -11.15
CA ARG A 39 -2.76 3.14 -10.18
C ARG A 39 -2.43 2.37 -8.90
N GLU A 40 -2.02 1.11 -9.03
CA GLU A 40 -1.67 0.26 -7.89
C GLU A 40 -0.50 0.86 -7.10
N ARG A 41 0.55 1.36 -7.76
CA ARG A 41 1.68 1.98 -7.07
C ARG A 41 1.27 3.24 -6.32
N TRP A 42 0.48 4.10 -6.95
CA TRP A 42 -0.02 5.31 -6.31
C TRP A 42 -0.87 4.97 -5.10
N HIS A 43 -1.93 4.19 -5.28
CA HIS A 43 -2.85 3.89 -4.18
C HIS A 43 -2.21 3.08 -3.07
N ASN A 44 -1.19 2.26 -3.34
CA ASN A 44 -0.58 1.40 -2.30
C ASN A 44 0.65 2.01 -1.61
N HIS A 45 1.35 2.96 -2.24
CA HIS A 45 2.65 3.43 -1.74
C HIS A 45 2.90 4.94 -1.84
N LEU A 46 2.29 5.65 -2.80
CA LEU A 46 2.63 7.06 -3.07
C LEU A 46 1.53 8.06 -2.70
N SER A 47 0.28 7.61 -2.57
CA SER A 47 -0.83 8.49 -2.19
C SER A 47 -0.58 9.05 -0.79
N PRO A 48 -0.77 10.36 -0.55
CA PRO A 48 -0.61 10.96 0.78
C PRO A 48 -1.59 10.40 1.82
N GLU A 49 -2.68 9.76 1.38
CA GLU A 49 -3.61 9.04 2.25
C GLU A 49 -3.05 7.70 2.74
N VAL A 50 -2.08 7.14 2.02
CA VAL A 50 -1.33 5.98 2.47
C VAL A 50 -0.28 6.49 3.42
N LYS A 51 -0.53 6.28 4.71
CA LYS A 51 0.54 6.34 5.70
C LYS A 51 1.48 5.16 5.44
N THR A 52 2.48 5.38 4.61
CA THR A 52 3.76 4.67 4.65
C THR A 52 4.45 5.07 5.95
N GLU A 53 3.86 4.69 7.09
CA GLU A 53 4.67 4.50 8.28
C GLU A 53 5.64 3.40 7.88
N ASN A 54 6.84 3.84 7.47
CA ASN A 54 7.99 2.99 7.37
C ASN A 54 7.93 2.11 8.60
N PHE A 55 7.87 0.80 8.40
CA PHE A 55 8.42 -0.10 9.38
C PHE A 55 9.90 0.29 9.41
N THR A 56 10.28 1.28 10.21
CA THR A 56 11.69 1.48 10.50
C THR A 56 12.11 0.20 11.16
N GLU A 57 12.79 -0.64 10.39
CA GLU A 57 13.66 -1.70 10.85
C GLU A 57 14.86 -1.06 11.58
N GLU A 58 14.58 -0.20 12.56
CA GLU A 58 15.57 0.18 13.55
C GLU A 58 15.70 -1.00 14.54
N GLU A 59 16.56 -1.92 14.13
CA GLU A 59 17.52 -2.66 14.96
C GLU A 59 16.98 -3.33 16.24
N GLY A 60 16.73 -4.64 16.16
CA GLY A 60 16.95 -5.56 17.29
C GLY A 60 16.05 -5.47 18.53
N GLY A 61 15.10 -4.54 18.61
CA GLY A 61 14.15 -4.48 19.72
C GLY A 61 12.90 -5.34 19.46
N PRO A 62 12.28 -5.96 20.50
CA PRO A 62 10.95 -6.54 20.34
C PRO A 62 10.01 -5.40 19.94
N SER A 63 9.66 -5.32 18.66
CA SER A 63 8.57 -4.46 18.20
C SER A 63 7.39 -4.73 19.14
N PRO A 64 6.91 -3.72 19.89
CA PRO A 64 5.67 -3.91 20.61
C PRO A 64 4.65 -4.37 19.57
N PRO A 65 3.81 -5.38 19.86
CA PRO A 65 2.70 -5.71 18.98
C PRO A 65 1.86 -4.44 18.90
N PHE A 66 2.05 -3.67 17.83
CA PHE A 66 1.27 -2.49 17.56
C PHE A 66 -0.20 -2.92 17.64
N PRO A 67 -1.11 -2.12 18.21
CA PRO A 67 -2.53 -2.48 18.34
C PRO A 67 -3.18 -2.89 17.00
N PHE A 68 -2.56 -2.53 15.88
CA PHE A 68 -3.00 -2.81 14.52
C PHE A 68 -2.91 -4.29 14.11
N ASP A 69 -1.88 -5.03 14.54
CA ASP A 69 -1.77 -6.45 14.19
C ASP A 69 -2.91 -7.24 14.80
N ARG A 70 -3.22 -6.94 16.07
CA ARG A 70 -4.35 -7.53 16.77
C ARG A 70 -5.67 -7.17 16.08
N LEU A 71 -5.80 -5.94 15.59
CA LEU A 71 -6.99 -5.52 14.84
C LEU A 71 -7.14 -6.29 13.53
N ILE A 72 -6.05 -6.48 12.78
CA ILE A 72 -6.06 -7.27 11.54
C ILE A 72 -6.40 -8.72 11.87
N LEU A 73 -5.78 -9.30 12.90
CA LEU A 73 -6.06 -10.68 13.32
C LEU A 73 -7.52 -10.87 13.73
N GLN A 74 -8.04 -9.96 14.55
CA GLN A 74 -9.43 -9.98 15.00
C GLN A 74 -10.41 -9.79 13.83
N ALA A 75 -10.16 -8.82 12.96
CA ALA A 75 -11.02 -8.55 11.83
C ALA A 75 -11.00 -9.70 10.79
N VAL A 76 -9.86 -10.38 10.60
CA VAL A 76 -9.79 -11.58 9.76
C VAL A 76 -10.46 -12.77 10.45
N ALA A 77 -10.36 -12.91 11.77
CA ALA A 77 -11.09 -13.94 12.51
C ALA A 77 -12.62 -13.74 12.44
N GLU A 78 -13.08 -12.48 12.46
CA GLU A 78 -14.51 -12.13 12.46
C GLU A 78 -15.11 -12.07 11.05
N HIS A 79 -14.37 -11.58 10.06
CA HIS A 79 -14.88 -11.33 8.70
C HIS A 79 -14.21 -12.15 7.61
N GLY A 80 -13.13 -12.88 7.91
CA GLY A 80 -12.32 -13.61 6.93
C GLY A 80 -11.41 -12.69 6.10
N THR A 81 -11.02 -13.14 4.89
CA THR A 81 -10.17 -12.40 3.96
C THR A 81 -10.91 -11.28 3.19
N LYS A 82 -11.89 -10.64 3.84
CA LYS A 82 -12.67 -9.52 3.28
C LYS A 82 -11.92 -8.20 3.44
N TRP A 83 -10.78 -8.07 2.77
CA TRP A 83 -9.86 -6.93 2.91
C TRP A 83 -10.54 -5.57 2.75
N ALA A 84 -11.46 -5.43 1.80
CA ALA A 84 -12.20 -4.19 1.57
C ALA A 84 -13.06 -3.74 2.77
N LEU A 85 -13.51 -4.68 3.60
CA LEU A 85 -14.21 -4.38 4.85
C LEU A 85 -13.22 -3.99 5.95
N ILE A 86 -12.11 -4.73 6.06
CA ILE A 86 -11.07 -4.50 7.08
C ILE A 86 -10.38 -3.14 6.87
N VAL A 87 -10.18 -2.71 5.62
CA VAL A 87 -9.71 -1.34 5.29
C VAL A 87 -10.62 -0.27 5.89
N LYS A 88 -11.94 -0.50 5.93
CA LYS A 88 -12.87 0.47 6.55
C LYS A 88 -12.70 0.54 8.07
N LEU A 89 -12.24 -0.54 8.69
CA LEU A 89 -11.96 -0.60 10.14
C LEU A 89 -10.60 0.03 10.48
N ILE A 90 -9.68 0.11 9.51
CA ILE A 90 -8.33 0.64 9.67
C ILE A 90 -8.12 1.81 8.70
N PRO A 91 -8.60 3.03 9.05
CA PRO A 91 -8.45 4.19 8.17
C PRO A 91 -6.97 4.54 7.97
N GLY A 92 -6.61 4.88 6.72
CA GLY A 92 -5.24 5.26 6.36
C GLY A 92 -4.31 4.09 5.98
N ARG A 93 -4.87 2.89 5.76
CA ARG A 93 -4.16 1.72 5.21
C ARG A 93 -4.90 1.13 4.03
N THR A 94 -4.16 0.60 3.06
CA THR A 94 -4.74 -0.08 1.90
C THR A 94 -5.03 -1.54 2.16
N ASP A 95 -5.90 -2.13 1.34
CA ASP A 95 -6.20 -3.56 1.34
C ASP A 95 -4.92 -4.39 1.19
N ASN A 96 -3.99 -3.90 0.38
CA ASN A 96 -2.73 -4.58 0.11
C ASN A 96 -1.81 -4.59 1.33
N ALA A 97 -1.77 -3.49 2.11
CA ALA A 97 -0.99 -3.44 3.34
C ALA A 97 -1.51 -4.45 4.37
N ILE A 98 -2.83 -4.54 4.55
CA ILE A 98 -3.48 -5.46 5.49
C ILE A 98 -3.23 -6.92 5.07
N LYS A 99 -3.45 -7.23 3.78
CA LYS A 99 -3.20 -8.57 3.21
C LYS A 99 -1.74 -8.97 3.35
N ASN A 100 -0.79 -8.06 3.07
CA ASN A 100 0.64 -8.34 3.24
C ASN A 100 0.99 -8.61 4.71
N ARG A 101 0.44 -7.83 5.64
CA ARG A 101 0.66 -8.04 7.08
C ARG A 101 0.11 -9.39 7.55
N TRP A 102 -1.10 -9.73 7.14
CA TRP A 102 -1.70 -11.04 7.43
C TRP A 102 -0.85 -12.19 6.87
N ASN A 103 -0.47 -12.14 5.59
CA ASN A 103 0.37 -13.17 4.98
C ASN A 103 1.73 -13.34 5.68
N SER A 104 2.31 -12.24 6.18
CA SER A 104 3.53 -12.30 6.99
C SER A 104 3.29 -12.90 8.36
N ALA A 105 2.14 -12.65 8.98
CA ALA A 105 1.78 -13.17 10.30
C ALA A 105 1.44 -14.67 10.25
N THR A 106 0.81 -15.15 9.16
CA THR A 106 0.45 -16.57 8.97
C THR A 106 1.57 -17.45 8.42
N ARG A 107 2.71 -16.87 8.01
CA ARG A 107 3.86 -17.62 7.48
C ARG A 107 4.81 -18.16 8.56
N LYS A 108 4.38 -18.19 9.82
CA LYS A 108 5.12 -18.80 10.94
C LYS A 108 4.49 -20.12 11.35
#